data_AF-A0AA51YI29-F1
#
_entry.id   AF-A0AA51YI29-F1
#
_cell.length_a   1.000
_cell.length_b   1.000
_cell.length_c   1.000
_cell.angle_alpha   90.00
_cell.angle_beta   90.00
_cell.angle_gamma   90.00
#
_symmetry.space_group_name_H-M   'P 1'
#
loop_
_entity.id
_entity.type
_entity.pdbx_description
1 polymer ?
#
loop_
_entity_poly.entity_id
_entity_poly.type
_entity_poly.pdbx_seq_one_letter_code
_entity_poly.pdbx_strand_id
1 'polypeptide(L)'
;MNAEVPVPKDRSKYIPVLVAIIMVLVAGYALFGGYIQKQRTLHEVDSLWENASILREEGNYDQALQVYNSVFGIISSSEFPLEYGMNHYYRGVAYGEMASVDTVNASSNLQNSIYAYDSSLKFITKTEYPAEYARVQYSLGDTYLKLYASQGSDEDLNTSISYYNEALDYYSIAVDPIYFASIHNRLGTAWRKTSVAESDSIYLQNAIDAYDQSLRVFRKDTYPLEYAGVQNNLGNLYLEISEFNDKKDNINNAINAFNAALDVYTIETRPVEYATLQNNLGNAYFAMSEIENKERNVEMAVNAYHEALKVFTIGLFPQEHEGVIHNIARAYKSL
;
A
#
# COMPACT_ATOMS: atom_id res chain seq x y z
N MET A 1 48.73 60.60 -59.18
CA MET A 1 48.03 59.44 -58.59
C MET A 1 47.68 59.78 -57.15
N ASN A 2 46.44 60.22 -56.90
CA ASN A 2 45.94 60.41 -55.54
C ASN A 2 44.99 59.24 -55.27
N ALA A 3 45.46 58.24 -54.52
CA ALA A 3 44.57 57.20 -54.02
C ALA A 3 43.79 57.77 -52.84
N GLU A 4 42.49 57.97 -53.01
CA GLU A 4 41.59 58.35 -51.92
C GLU A 4 41.55 57.23 -50.89
N VAL A 5 41.92 57.56 -49.65
CA VAL A 5 41.79 56.64 -48.50
C VAL A 5 40.29 56.52 -48.19
N PRO A 6 39.69 55.31 -48.22
CA PRO A 6 38.26 55.15 -47.98
C PRO A 6 37.91 55.54 -46.53
N VAL A 7 36.88 56.39 -46.40
CA VAL A 7 36.35 56.85 -45.10
C VAL A 7 35.88 55.63 -44.28
N PRO A 8 36.25 55.52 -42.99
CA PRO A 8 35.81 54.40 -42.16
C PRO A 8 34.28 54.32 -42.13
N LYS A 9 33.71 53.17 -42.50
CA LYS A 9 32.26 52.92 -42.39
C LYS A 9 31.82 53.16 -40.93
N ASP A 10 30.82 54.01 -40.74
CA ASP A 10 30.21 54.29 -39.44
C ASP A 10 29.67 53.00 -38.81
N ARG A 11 30.38 52.49 -37.80
CA ARG A 11 30.04 51.24 -37.11
C ARG A 11 29.01 51.43 -36.00
N SER A 12 28.61 52.67 -35.68
CA SER A 12 27.67 52.97 -34.59
C SER A 12 26.31 52.29 -34.78
N LYS A 13 25.90 52.11 -36.05
CA LYS A 13 24.63 51.46 -36.44
C LYS A 13 24.55 49.98 -36.07
N TYR A 14 25.68 49.32 -35.82
CA TYR A 14 25.74 47.90 -35.44
C TYR A 14 25.76 47.69 -33.91
N ILE A 15 25.97 48.75 -33.13
CA ILE A 15 26.03 48.67 -31.65
C ILE A 15 24.72 48.15 -31.06
N PRO A 16 23.52 48.65 -31.45
CA PRO A 16 22.26 48.13 -30.91
C PRO A 16 22.03 46.64 -31.23
N VAL A 17 22.45 46.19 -32.42
CA VAL A 17 22.34 44.79 -32.86
C VAL A 17 23.26 43.90 -32.04
N LEU A 18 24.51 44.33 -31.81
CA LEU A 18 25.47 43.58 -30.99
C LEU A 18 25.01 43.47 -29.53
N VAL A 19 24.47 44.55 -28.97
CA VAL A 19 23.90 44.56 -27.61
C VAL A 19 22.68 43.63 -27.51
N ALA A 20 21.80 43.62 -28.51
CA ALA A 20 20.67 42.69 -28.56
C ALA A 20 21.12 41.22 -28.61
N ILE A 21 22.13 40.89 -29.42
CA ILE A 21 22.70 39.53 -29.49
C ILE A 21 23.31 39.12 -28.15
N ILE A 22 24.08 40.01 -27.50
CA ILE A 22 24.67 39.74 -26.18
C ILE A 22 23.57 39.53 -25.13
N MET A 23 22.52 40.34 -25.13
CA MET A 23 21.39 40.15 -24.19
C MET A 23 20.69 38.80 -24.39
N VAL A 24 20.49 38.37 -25.64
CA VAL A 24 19.90 37.04 -25.95
C VAL A 24 20.82 35.91 -25.50
N LEU A 25 22.13 36.03 -25.71
CA LEU A 25 23.11 35.02 -25.28
C LEU A 25 23.22 34.93 -23.76
N VAL A 26 23.21 36.07 -23.06
CA VAL A 26 23.23 36.13 -21.59
C VAL A 26 21.93 35.56 -21.01
N ALA A 27 20.77 35.93 -21.58
CA ALA A 27 19.48 35.36 -21.18
C ALA A 27 19.44 33.85 -21.44
N GLY A 28 19.93 33.40 -22.59
CA GLY A 28 20.02 31.98 -22.93
C GLY A 28 20.95 31.21 -21.99
N TYR A 29 22.11 31.77 -21.64
CA TYR A 29 23.04 31.18 -20.68
C TYR A 29 22.46 31.13 -19.26
N ALA A 30 21.78 32.19 -18.82
CA ALA A 30 21.14 32.22 -17.51
C ALA A 30 19.98 31.21 -17.40
N LEU A 31 19.15 31.11 -18.44
CA LEU A 31 18.04 30.14 -18.51
C LEU A 31 18.55 28.70 -18.58
N PHE A 32 19.53 28.43 -19.46
CA PHE A 32 20.10 27.10 -19.61
C PHE A 32 20.91 26.68 -18.38
N GLY A 33 21.69 27.60 -17.80
CA GLY A 33 22.40 27.38 -16.54
C GLY A 33 21.46 27.09 -15.36
N GLY A 34 20.36 27.84 -15.24
CA GLY A 34 19.33 27.59 -14.24
C GLY A 34 18.64 26.24 -14.42
N TYR A 35 18.33 25.86 -15.66
CA TYR A 35 17.76 24.54 -15.96
C TYR A 35 18.71 23.39 -15.59
N ILE A 36 19.99 23.48 -15.97
CA ILE A 36 21.00 22.46 -15.62
C ILE A 36 21.16 22.34 -14.11
N GLN A 37 21.18 23.45 -13.39
CA GLN A 37 21.25 23.43 -11.93
C GLN A 37 20.03 22.74 -11.31
N LYS A 38 18.82 23.04 -11.78
CA LYS A 38 17.61 22.35 -11.32
C LYS A 38 17.66 20.85 -11.57
N GLN A 39 18.09 20.42 -12.75
CA GLN A 39 18.22 18.98 -13.08
C GLN A 39 19.25 18.29 -12.18
N ARG A 40 20.36 18.96 -11.88
CA ARG A 40 21.36 18.44 -10.94
C ARG A 40 20.77 18.29 -9.53
N THR A 41 20.02 19.29 -9.06
CA THR A 41 19.34 19.23 -7.76
C THR A 41 18.33 18.09 -7.72
N LEU A 42 17.52 17.91 -8.75
CA LEU A 42 16.56 16.80 -8.84
C LEU A 42 17.26 15.44 -8.79
N HIS A 43 18.35 15.27 -9.56
CA HIS A 43 19.13 14.04 -9.52
C HIS A 43 19.74 13.74 -8.14
N GLU A 44 20.17 14.78 -7.41
CA GLU A 44 20.64 14.63 -6.04
C GLU A 44 19.52 14.19 -5.09
N VAL A 45 18.32 14.77 -5.22
CA VAL A 45 17.13 14.36 -4.46
C VAL A 45 16.73 12.92 -4.77
N ASP A 46 16.70 12.52 -6.04
CA ASP A 46 16.37 11.16 -6.46
C ASP A 46 17.34 10.15 -5.84
N SER A 47 18.64 10.46 -5.85
CA SER A 47 19.66 9.60 -5.24
C SER A 47 19.48 9.46 -3.71
N LEU A 48 19.07 10.54 -3.04
CA LEU A 48 18.77 10.50 -1.60
C LEU A 48 17.50 9.67 -1.32
N TRP A 49 16.47 9.78 -2.15
CA TRP A 49 15.27 8.96 -2.01
C TRP A 49 15.55 7.48 -2.24
N GLU A 50 16.37 7.13 -3.23
CA GLU A 50 16.81 5.75 -3.46
C GLU A 50 17.58 5.21 -2.25
N ASN A 51 18.53 5.99 -1.72
CA ASN A 51 19.26 5.63 -0.50
C ASN A 51 18.32 5.39 0.69
N ALA A 52 17.37 6.31 0.92
CA ALA A 52 16.40 6.19 2.01
C ALA A 52 15.46 4.99 1.81
N SER A 53 15.08 4.66 0.57
CA SER A 53 14.30 3.47 0.25
C SER A 53 15.04 2.20 0.62
N ILE A 54 16.32 2.09 0.25
CA ILE A 54 17.16 0.94 0.61
C ILE A 54 17.27 0.81 2.13
N LEU A 55 17.52 1.91 2.84
CA LEU A 55 17.57 1.90 4.30
C LEU A 55 16.26 1.40 4.92
N ARG A 56 15.10 1.78 4.37
CA ARG A 56 13.81 1.28 4.83
C ARG A 56 13.62 -0.21 4.58
N GLU A 57 14.03 -0.70 3.41
CA GLU A 57 13.98 -2.12 3.07
C GLU A 57 14.86 -2.97 4.01
N GLU A 58 15.96 -2.38 4.49
CA GLU A 58 16.83 -2.97 5.52
C GLU A 58 16.29 -2.80 6.96
N GLY A 59 15.17 -2.11 7.16
CA GLY A 59 14.58 -1.82 8.47
C GLY A 59 15.25 -0.66 9.23
N ASN A 60 16.17 0.07 8.60
CA ASN A 60 16.90 1.21 9.16
C ASN A 60 16.08 2.52 9.08
N TYR A 61 14.86 2.52 9.62
CA TYR A 61 13.89 3.62 9.47
C TYR A 61 14.39 4.97 9.98
N ASP A 62 15.10 5.02 11.11
CA ASP A 62 15.64 6.28 11.65
C ASP A 62 16.66 6.92 10.71
N GLN A 63 17.50 6.10 10.07
CA GLN A 63 18.48 6.59 9.11
C GLN A 63 17.79 7.06 7.83
N ALA A 64 16.79 6.32 7.34
CA ALA A 64 15.98 6.75 6.19
C ALA A 64 15.30 8.10 6.45
N LEU A 65 14.71 8.29 7.64
CA LEU A 65 14.10 9.56 8.04
C LEU A 65 15.12 10.70 8.12
N GLN A 66 16.36 10.45 8.56
CA GLN A 66 17.43 11.44 8.51
C GLN A 66 17.76 11.85 7.07
N VAL A 67 17.82 10.89 6.15
CA VAL A 67 18.06 11.17 4.72
C VAL A 67 16.91 12.00 4.14
N TYR A 68 15.65 11.63 4.38
CA TYR A 68 14.51 12.45 3.94
C TYR A 68 14.52 13.86 4.56
N ASN A 69 14.91 14.00 5.83
CA ASN A 69 15.02 15.32 6.45
C ASN A 69 16.11 16.19 5.80
N SER A 70 17.19 15.59 5.29
CA SER A 70 18.27 16.31 4.60
C SER A 70 17.82 16.93 3.27
N VAL A 71 16.84 16.33 2.60
CA VAL A 71 16.28 16.82 1.33
C VAL A 71 15.68 18.22 1.48
N PHE A 72 15.08 18.55 2.63
CA PHE A 72 14.54 19.89 2.88
C PHE A 72 15.63 20.98 2.99
N GLY A 73 16.89 20.61 3.16
CA GLY A 73 18.04 21.53 3.08
C GLY A 73 18.53 21.77 1.64
N ILE A 74 18.08 20.95 0.69
CA ILE A 74 18.52 20.97 -0.72
C ILE A 74 17.46 21.62 -1.61
N ILE A 75 16.18 21.37 -1.33
CA ILE A 75 15.05 21.92 -2.10
C ILE A 75 14.12 22.78 -1.22
N SER A 76 13.36 23.66 -1.86
CA SER A 76 12.33 24.47 -1.21
C SER A 76 10.97 24.26 -1.87
N SER A 77 9.88 24.41 -1.11
CA SER A 77 8.53 24.22 -1.63
C SER A 77 8.11 25.25 -2.69
N SER A 78 8.78 26.41 -2.75
CA SER A 78 8.52 27.43 -3.78
C SER A 78 9.19 27.10 -5.12
N GLU A 79 10.33 26.41 -5.09
CA GLU A 79 11.07 26.06 -6.31
C GLU A 79 10.77 24.65 -6.82
N PHE A 80 10.51 23.72 -5.91
CA PHE A 80 10.27 22.29 -6.15
C PHE A 80 9.05 21.80 -5.36
N PRO A 81 7.83 22.32 -5.60
CA PRO A 81 6.65 22.00 -4.81
C PRO A 81 6.31 20.50 -4.84
N LEU A 82 6.42 19.86 -6.01
CA LEU A 82 6.15 18.43 -6.18
C LEU A 82 7.11 17.59 -5.34
N GLU A 83 8.41 17.79 -5.50
CA GLU A 83 9.43 17.00 -4.81
C GLU A 83 9.42 17.27 -3.30
N TYR A 84 9.15 18.51 -2.89
CA TYR A 84 8.99 18.86 -1.49
C TYR A 84 7.79 18.13 -0.87
N GLY A 85 6.65 18.07 -1.57
CA GLY A 85 5.49 17.28 -1.18
C GLY A 85 5.79 15.78 -1.15
N MET A 86 6.40 15.24 -2.20
CA MET A 86 6.77 13.83 -2.29
C MET A 86 7.76 13.40 -1.20
N ASN A 87 8.66 14.29 -0.78
CA ASN A 87 9.55 14.01 0.34
C ASN A 87 8.77 13.85 1.66
N HIS A 88 7.71 14.65 1.88
CA HIS A 88 6.79 14.43 2.99
C HIS A 88 6.03 13.10 2.85
N TYR A 89 5.57 12.76 1.65
CA TYR A 89 4.95 11.46 1.37
C TYR A 89 5.86 10.29 1.76
N TYR A 90 7.12 10.28 1.31
CA TYR A 90 8.05 9.19 1.61
C TYR A 90 8.37 9.05 3.10
N ARG A 91 8.42 10.17 3.83
CA ARG A 91 8.48 10.15 5.31
C ARG A 91 7.26 9.49 5.92
N GLY A 92 6.06 9.78 5.40
CA GLY A 92 4.83 9.12 5.83
C GLY A 92 4.89 7.61 5.64
N VAL A 93 5.33 7.17 4.46
CA VAL A 93 5.50 5.73 4.18
C VAL A 93 6.51 5.09 5.15
N ALA A 94 7.63 5.76 5.45
CA ALA A 94 8.62 5.26 6.41
C ALA A 94 8.03 5.07 7.81
N TYR A 95 7.26 6.05 8.31
CA TYR A 95 6.59 5.94 9.61
C TYR A 95 5.53 4.83 9.63
N GLY A 96 4.77 4.66 8.54
CA GLY A 96 3.78 3.59 8.42
C GLY A 96 4.38 2.18 8.41
N GLU A 97 5.55 2.02 7.79
CA GLU A 97 6.32 0.76 7.82
C GLU A 97 6.92 0.51 9.20
N MET A 98 7.52 1.54 9.81
CA MET A 98 8.07 1.47 11.17
C MET A 98 7.01 1.03 12.19
N ALA A 99 5.76 1.49 12.05
CA ALA A 99 4.64 1.07 12.90
C ALA A 99 4.33 -0.44 12.82
N SER A 100 4.70 -1.11 11.72
CA SER A 100 4.46 -2.54 11.53
C SER A 100 5.53 -3.39 12.23
N VAL A 101 6.70 -2.80 12.52
CA VAL A 101 7.85 -3.48 13.16
C VAL A 101 7.94 -3.12 14.64
N ASP A 102 7.78 -1.85 14.98
CA ASP A 102 7.74 -1.35 16.35
C ASP A 102 6.30 -1.35 16.88
N THR A 103 5.85 -2.52 17.34
CA THR A 103 4.50 -2.72 17.86
C THR A 103 4.23 -1.93 19.15
N VAL A 104 5.27 -1.54 19.89
CA VAL A 104 5.14 -0.75 21.13
C VAL A 104 4.75 0.69 20.80
N ASN A 105 5.36 1.28 19.76
CA ASN A 105 5.07 2.66 19.34
C ASN A 105 4.23 2.75 18.06
N ALA A 106 3.56 1.66 17.66
CA ALA A 106 2.81 1.57 16.42
C ALA A 106 1.83 2.74 16.23
N SER A 107 0.99 3.02 17.22
CA SER A 107 0.02 4.13 17.18
C SER A 107 0.69 5.50 16.96
N SER A 108 1.79 5.78 17.64
CA SER A 108 2.52 7.05 17.49
C SER A 108 3.17 7.16 16.11
N ASN A 109 3.73 6.06 15.59
CA ASN A 109 4.29 6.02 14.25
C ASN A 109 3.21 6.20 13.17
N LEU A 110 2.02 5.60 13.33
CA LEU A 110 0.89 5.84 12.43
C LEU A 110 0.42 7.30 12.46
N GLN A 111 0.40 7.95 13.63
CA GLN A 111 0.09 9.39 13.73
C GLN A 111 1.15 10.27 13.03
N ASN A 112 2.44 9.92 13.16
CA ASN A 112 3.50 10.60 12.41
C ASN A 112 3.36 10.40 10.89
N SER A 113 2.92 9.22 10.46
CA SER A 113 2.61 8.92 9.07
C SER A 113 1.49 9.84 8.54
N ILE A 114 0.38 9.93 9.26
CA ILE A 114 -0.75 10.83 8.91
C ILE A 114 -0.27 12.27 8.82
N TYR A 115 0.47 12.77 9.82
CA TYR A 115 1.00 14.14 9.82
C TYR A 115 1.90 14.42 8.61
N ALA A 116 2.72 13.45 8.20
CA ALA A 116 3.58 13.58 7.04
C ALA A 116 2.77 13.61 5.74
N TYR A 117 1.74 12.77 5.59
CA TYR A 117 0.83 12.82 4.45
C TYR A 117 0.02 14.11 4.38
N ASP A 118 -0.50 14.62 5.51
CA ASP A 118 -1.17 15.92 5.56
C ASP A 118 -0.22 17.06 5.16
N SER A 119 1.06 16.94 5.51
CA SER A 119 2.09 17.89 5.08
C SER A 119 2.37 17.78 3.58
N SER A 120 2.30 16.57 3.01
CA SER A 120 2.41 16.32 1.57
C SER A 120 1.25 16.99 0.80
N LEU A 121 0.01 16.84 1.29
CA LEU A 121 -1.20 17.38 0.64
C LEU A 121 -1.26 18.92 0.60
N LYS A 122 -0.41 19.62 1.35
CA LYS A 122 -0.26 21.09 1.23
C LYS A 122 0.38 21.51 -0.10
N PHE A 123 1.14 20.62 -0.72
CA PHE A 123 1.86 20.89 -1.97
C PHE A 123 1.38 19.99 -3.12
N ILE A 124 0.87 18.80 -2.79
CA ILE A 124 0.31 17.85 -3.75
C ILE A 124 -1.21 18.00 -3.76
N THR A 125 -1.73 18.74 -4.74
CA THR A 125 -3.17 19.01 -4.90
C THR A 125 -3.78 18.14 -6.00
N LYS A 126 -5.07 17.79 -5.88
CA LYS A 126 -5.83 17.01 -6.89
C LYS A 126 -5.78 17.66 -8.28
N THR A 127 -5.69 18.98 -8.35
CA THR A 127 -5.66 19.75 -9.60
C THR A 127 -4.28 19.81 -10.27
N GLU A 128 -3.20 19.94 -9.50
CA GLU A 128 -1.86 20.10 -10.05
C GLU A 128 -1.15 18.74 -10.23
N TYR A 129 -1.36 17.82 -9.29
CA TYR A 129 -0.67 16.53 -9.20
C TYR A 129 -1.67 15.40 -8.89
N PRO A 130 -2.63 15.11 -9.79
CA PRO A 130 -3.74 14.19 -9.51
C PRO A 130 -3.28 12.77 -9.15
N ALA A 131 -2.21 12.28 -9.78
CA ALA A 131 -1.69 10.94 -9.54
C ALA A 131 -1.06 10.80 -8.15
N GLU A 132 -0.19 11.74 -7.79
CA GLU A 132 0.48 11.80 -6.49
C GLU A 132 -0.54 12.08 -5.38
N TYR A 133 -1.51 12.96 -5.63
CA TYR A 133 -2.61 13.20 -4.71
C TYR A 133 -3.34 11.89 -4.40
N ALA A 134 -3.81 11.17 -5.42
CA ALA A 134 -4.51 9.90 -5.24
C ALA A 134 -3.65 8.85 -4.53
N ARG A 135 -2.33 8.84 -4.75
CA ARG A 135 -1.38 7.97 -4.03
C ARG A 135 -1.33 8.31 -2.53
N VAL A 136 -1.31 9.60 -2.19
CA VAL A 136 -1.37 10.04 -0.78
C VAL A 136 -2.70 9.66 -0.15
N GLN A 137 -3.83 9.82 -0.86
CA GLN A 137 -5.15 9.39 -0.38
C GLN A 137 -5.18 7.89 -0.09
N TYR A 138 -4.70 7.05 -1.01
CA TYR A 138 -4.58 5.61 -0.77
C TYR A 138 -3.74 5.30 0.48
N SER A 139 -2.62 5.99 0.66
CA SER A 139 -1.69 5.74 1.77
C SER A 139 -2.26 6.21 3.12
N LEU A 140 -3.04 7.30 3.12
CA LEU A 140 -3.84 7.72 4.27
C LEU A 140 -4.88 6.64 4.61
N GLY A 141 -5.61 6.14 3.61
CA GLY A 141 -6.56 5.04 3.80
C GLY A 141 -5.93 3.81 4.47
N ASP A 142 -4.77 3.35 3.97
CA ASP A 142 -4.03 2.23 4.58
C ASP A 142 -3.55 2.53 6.01
N THR A 143 -3.14 3.78 6.27
CA THR A 143 -2.70 4.21 7.60
C THR A 143 -3.84 4.20 8.60
N TYR A 144 -5.02 4.72 8.24
CA TYR A 144 -6.20 4.70 9.09
C TYR A 144 -6.73 3.28 9.32
N LEU A 145 -6.68 2.41 8.31
CA LEU A 145 -7.03 1.00 8.48
C LEU A 145 -6.10 0.27 9.48
N LYS A 146 -4.80 0.59 9.46
CA LYS A 146 -3.83 0.11 10.47
C LYS A 146 -4.09 0.71 11.85
N LEU A 147 -4.49 1.99 11.92
CA LEU A 147 -4.81 2.65 13.19
C LEU A 147 -6.03 1.98 13.85
N TYR A 148 -7.08 1.69 13.08
CA TYR A 148 -8.21 0.87 13.53
C TYR A 148 -7.73 -0.48 14.08
N ALA A 149 -6.83 -1.19 13.40
CA ALA A 149 -6.31 -2.46 13.90
C ALA A 149 -5.57 -2.34 15.25
N SER A 150 -5.00 -1.16 15.55
CA SER A 150 -4.29 -0.90 16.81
C SER A 150 -5.19 -0.41 17.95
N GLN A 151 -6.27 0.32 17.65
CA GLN A 151 -7.08 1.04 18.65
C GLN A 151 -8.57 0.68 18.65
N GLY A 152 -9.08 0.11 17.56
CA GLY A 152 -10.48 -0.31 17.42
C GLY A 152 -11.48 0.84 17.23
N SER A 153 -11.05 2.01 16.76
CA SER A 153 -11.94 3.17 16.55
C SER A 153 -12.70 3.09 15.22
N ASP A 154 -14.02 2.94 15.26
CA ASP A 154 -14.86 2.89 14.05
C ASP A 154 -14.77 4.15 13.19
N GLU A 155 -14.41 5.30 13.78
CA GLU A 155 -14.15 6.55 13.05
C GLU A 155 -12.96 6.40 12.10
N ASP A 156 -11.90 5.70 12.53
CA ASP A 156 -10.72 5.43 11.68
C ASP A 156 -11.10 4.55 10.48
N LEU A 157 -12.04 3.62 10.68
CA LEU A 157 -12.49 2.73 9.63
C LEU A 157 -13.28 3.48 8.54
N ASN A 158 -14.23 4.31 8.96
CA ASN A 158 -14.97 5.20 8.05
C ASN A 158 -14.05 6.18 7.32
N THR A 159 -13.06 6.71 8.04
CA THR A 159 -12.04 7.59 7.45
C THR A 159 -11.21 6.85 6.40
N SER A 160 -10.80 5.60 6.67
CA SER A 160 -10.05 4.79 5.71
C SER A 160 -10.82 4.54 4.41
N ILE A 161 -12.12 4.23 4.52
CA ILE A 161 -13.03 4.00 3.39
C ILE A 161 -13.17 5.26 2.54
N SER A 162 -13.34 6.42 3.18
CA SER A 162 -13.40 7.72 2.48
C SER A 162 -12.14 7.97 1.65
N TYR A 163 -10.97 7.76 2.24
CA TYR A 163 -9.68 7.92 1.56
C TYR A 163 -9.47 6.95 0.39
N TYR A 164 -9.90 5.69 0.53
CA TYR A 164 -9.87 4.74 -0.57
C TYR A 164 -10.79 5.14 -1.72
N ASN A 165 -12.00 5.62 -1.43
CA ASN A 165 -12.93 6.09 -2.45
C ASN A 165 -12.38 7.34 -3.17
N GLU A 166 -11.79 8.29 -2.44
CA GLU A 166 -11.12 9.45 -3.04
C GLU A 166 -9.94 9.05 -3.94
N ALA A 167 -9.19 8.00 -3.59
CA ALA A 167 -8.15 7.47 -4.47
C ALA A 167 -8.72 6.83 -5.75
N LEU A 168 -9.89 6.17 -5.65
CA LEU A 168 -10.59 5.55 -6.79
C LEU A 168 -11.23 6.56 -7.76
N ASP A 169 -11.36 7.84 -7.38
CA ASP A 169 -11.72 8.90 -8.34
C ASP A 169 -10.68 9.03 -9.47
N TYR A 170 -9.41 8.69 -9.17
CA TYR A 170 -8.32 8.70 -10.14
C TYR A 170 -7.99 7.29 -10.63
N TYR A 171 -7.82 6.34 -9.71
CA TYR A 171 -7.42 4.98 -10.04
C TYR A 171 -8.59 4.16 -10.58
N SER A 172 -8.42 3.70 -11.81
CA SER A 172 -9.34 2.76 -12.47
C SER A 172 -8.52 1.69 -13.18
N ILE A 173 -9.19 0.61 -13.62
CA ILE A 173 -8.55 -0.43 -14.45
C ILE A 173 -7.82 0.17 -15.67
N ALA A 174 -8.35 1.26 -16.25
CA ALA A 174 -7.77 1.90 -17.43
C ALA A 174 -6.58 2.83 -17.12
N VAL A 175 -6.50 3.35 -15.89
CA VAL A 175 -5.45 4.30 -15.48
C VAL A 175 -4.29 3.57 -14.82
N ASP A 176 -4.57 2.82 -13.77
CA ASP A 176 -3.59 1.97 -13.10
C ASP A 176 -4.31 0.75 -12.50
N PRO A 177 -4.29 -0.39 -13.20
CA PRO A 177 -5.02 -1.57 -12.75
C PRO A 177 -4.48 -2.13 -11.43
N ILE A 178 -3.18 -1.98 -11.14
CA ILE A 178 -2.56 -2.53 -9.93
C ILE A 178 -3.00 -1.72 -8.71
N TYR A 179 -2.96 -0.38 -8.78
CA TYR A 179 -3.46 0.46 -7.70
C TYR A 179 -4.97 0.30 -7.51
N PHE A 180 -5.75 0.26 -8.60
CA PHE A 180 -7.18 -0.02 -8.55
C PHE A 180 -7.49 -1.30 -7.76
N ALA A 181 -6.82 -2.40 -8.09
CA ALA A 181 -7.03 -3.69 -7.44
C ALA A 181 -6.52 -3.72 -6.00
N SER A 182 -5.40 -3.06 -5.70
CA SER A 182 -4.86 -2.94 -4.35
C SER A 182 -5.80 -2.15 -3.43
N ILE A 183 -6.34 -1.02 -3.92
CA ILE A 183 -7.31 -0.22 -3.18
C ILE A 183 -8.58 -1.03 -2.92
N HIS A 184 -9.10 -1.73 -3.92
CA HIS A 184 -10.28 -2.57 -3.76
C HIS A 184 -10.08 -3.72 -2.76
N ASN A 185 -8.91 -4.36 -2.72
CA ASN A 185 -8.59 -5.36 -1.70
C ASN A 185 -8.59 -4.75 -0.28
N ARG A 186 -7.99 -3.57 -0.12
CA ARG A 186 -7.98 -2.84 1.16
C ARG A 186 -9.36 -2.36 1.56
N LEU A 187 -10.17 -1.89 0.61
CA LEU A 187 -11.55 -1.46 0.82
C LEU A 187 -12.42 -2.65 1.26
N GLY A 188 -12.25 -3.82 0.65
CA GLY A 188 -12.90 -5.06 1.10
C GLY A 188 -12.51 -5.45 2.52
N THR A 189 -11.25 -5.24 2.89
CA THR A 189 -10.78 -5.46 4.28
C THR A 189 -11.41 -4.47 5.24
N ALA A 190 -11.56 -3.20 4.85
CA ALA A 190 -12.20 -2.18 5.66
C ALA A 190 -13.69 -2.49 5.88
N TRP A 191 -14.44 -2.76 4.80
CA TRP A 191 -15.86 -3.11 4.90
C TRP A 191 -16.13 -4.37 5.73
N ARG A 192 -15.29 -5.40 5.60
CA ARG A 192 -15.36 -6.61 6.41
C ARG A 192 -15.19 -6.31 7.91
N LYS A 193 -14.30 -5.38 8.26
CA LYS A 193 -14.14 -4.94 9.65
C LYS A 193 -15.37 -4.15 10.12
N THR A 194 -15.98 -3.34 9.25
CA THR A 194 -17.18 -2.57 9.57
C THR A 194 -18.36 -3.49 9.85
N SER A 195 -18.55 -4.54 9.05
CA SER A 195 -19.62 -5.52 9.30
C SER A 195 -19.51 -6.19 10.65
N VAL A 196 -18.29 -6.48 11.12
CA VAL A 196 -18.09 -7.10 12.44
C VAL A 196 -18.45 -6.11 13.56
N ALA A 197 -18.12 -4.83 13.40
CA ALA A 197 -18.45 -3.80 14.38
C ALA A 197 -19.97 -3.50 14.44
N GLU A 198 -20.63 -3.38 13.28
CA GLU A 198 -22.03 -2.94 13.18
C GLU A 198 -23.04 -4.09 13.13
N SER A 199 -22.59 -5.34 12.95
CA SER A 199 -23.46 -6.52 12.75
C SER A 199 -24.46 -6.37 11.60
N ASP A 200 -24.09 -5.64 10.54
CA ASP A 200 -24.94 -5.41 9.37
C ASP A 200 -24.39 -6.13 8.12
N SER A 201 -25.27 -6.91 7.50
CA SER A 201 -25.03 -7.64 6.26
C SER A 201 -24.72 -6.77 5.04
N ILE A 202 -25.11 -5.50 5.02
CA ILE A 202 -24.84 -4.62 3.86
C ILE A 202 -23.34 -4.43 3.64
N TYR A 203 -22.56 -4.33 4.72
CA TYR A 203 -21.12 -4.16 4.64
C TYR A 203 -20.41 -5.45 4.20
N LEU A 204 -20.99 -6.62 4.47
CA LEU A 204 -20.49 -7.90 3.96
C LEU A 204 -20.60 -7.94 2.43
N GLN A 205 -21.72 -7.45 1.86
CA GLN A 205 -21.87 -7.35 0.41
C GLN A 205 -20.88 -6.35 -0.21
N ASN A 206 -20.70 -5.18 0.40
CA ASN A 206 -19.70 -4.21 -0.05
C ASN A 206 -18.27 -4.80 -0.03
N ALA A 207 -17.97 -5.64 0.97
CA ALA A 207 -16.69 -6.32 1.05
C ALA A 207 -16.51 -7.36 -0.07
N ILE A 208 -17.54 -8.17 -0.38
CA ILE A 208 -17.53 -9.10 -1.51
C ILE A 208 -17.28 -8.33 -2.81
N ASP A 209 -18.08 -7.29 -3.08
CA ASP A 209 -17.99 -6.51 -4.31
C ASP A 209 -16.59 -5.90 -4.48
N ALA A 210 -15.99 -5.41 -3.40
CA ALA A 210 -14.65 -4.86 -3.42
C ALA A 210 -13.58 -5.94 -3.70
N TYR A 211 -13.65 -7.12 -3.07
CA TYR A 211 -12.73 -8.21 -3.40
C TYR A 211 -12.91 -8.69 -4.85
N ASP A 212 -14.14 -8.77 -5.34
CA ASP A 212 -14.43 -9.11 -6.73
C ASP A 212 -13.83 -8.10 -7.72
N GLN A 213 -13.92 -6.79 -7.42
CA GLN A 213 -13.23 -5.77 -8.23
C GLN A 213 -11.71 -5.97 -8.25
N SER A 214 -11.12 -6.33 -7.11
CA SER A 214 -9.69 -6.66 -7.03
C SER A 214 -9.32 -7.87 -7.90
N LEU A 215 -10.14 -8.94 -7.85
CA LEU A 215 -9.98 -10.17 -8.63
C LEU A 215 -10.25 -10.02 -10.14
N ARG A 216 -10.71 -8.84 -10.61
CA ARG A 216 -10.73 -8.51 -12.04
C ARG A 216 -9.33 -8.26 -12.61
N VAL A 217 -8.39 -7.84 -11.76
CA VAL A 217 -7.00 -7.57 -12.15
C VAL A 217 -6.06 -8.62 -11.57
N PHE A 218 -6.15 -8.88 -10.26
CA PHE A 218 -5.33 -9.88 -9.60
C PHE A 218 -5.86 -11.27 -9.91
N ARG A 219 -5.26 -11.90 -10.93
CA ARG A 219 -5.60 -13.25 -11.39
C ARG A 219 -4.45 -14.20 -11.07
N LYS A 220 -4.77 -15.47 -10.88
CA LYS A 220 -3.80 -16.53 -10.56
C LYS A 220 -2.62 -16.61 -11.56
N ASP A 221 -2.86 -16.30 -12.82
CA ASP A 221 -1.90 -16.41 -13.92
C ASP A 221 -1.04 -15.14 -14.15
N THR A 222 -1.51 -13.97 -13.72
CA THR A 222 -0.79 -12.69 -13.90
C THR A 222 -0.22 -12.12 -12.61
N TYR A 223 -0.96 -12.21 -11.50
CA TYR A 223 -0.58 -11.71 -10.17
C TYR A 223 -0.89 -12.78 -9.12
N PRO A 224 -0.18 -13.92 -9.16
CA PRO A 224 -0.51 -15.09 -8.36
C PRO A 224 -0.54 -14.79 -6.86
N LEU A 225 0.43 -14.01 -6.38
CA LEU A 225 0.60 -13.71 -4.96
C LEU A 225 -0.54 -12.81 -4.46
N GLU A 226 -0.80 -11.71 -5.17
CA GLU A 226 -1.89 -10.79 -4.86
C GLU A 226 -3.24 -11.51 -4.95
N TYR A 227 -3.45 -12.34 -5.97
CA TYR A 227 -4.63 -13.20 -6.11
C TYR A 227 -4.84 -14.07 -4.86
N ALA A 228 -3.80 -14.78 -4.40
CA ALA A 228 -3.88 -15.63 -3.22
C ALA A 228 -4.17 -14.83 -1.94
N GLY A 229 -3.61 -13.63 -1.82
CA GLY A 229 -3.94 -12.69 -0.75
C GLY A 229 -5.42 -12.30 -0.73
N VAL A 230 -5.99 -11.96 -1.89
CA VAL A 230 -7.42 -11.62 -2.00
C VAL A 230 -8.31 -12.83 -1.72
N GLN A 231 -7.94 -14.02 -2.21
CA GLN A 231 -8.67 -15.26 -1.94
C GLN A 231 -8.68 -15.62 -0.45
N ASN A 232 -7.56 -15.45 0.26
CA ASN A 232 -7.52 -15.62 1.72
C ASN A 232 -8.48 -14.66 2.43
N ASN A 233 -8.49 -13.38 2.02
CA ASN A 233 -9.39 -12.38 2.60
C ASN A 233 -10.87 -12.69 2.34
N LEU A 234 -11.19 -13.13 1.12
CA LEU A 234 -12.53 -13.53 0.72
C LEU A 234 -12.99 -14.79 1.48
N GLY A 235 -12.09 -15.76 1.70
CA GLY A 235 -12.40 -16.94 2.49
C GLY A 235 -12.73 -16.62 3.96
N ASN A 236 -11.99 -15.71 4.57
CA ASN A 236 -12.31 -15.21 5.92
C ASN A 236 -13.66 -14.49 5.96
N LEU A 237 -13.94 -13.65 4.95
CA LEU A 237 -15.23 -12.98 4.83
C LEU A 237 -16.38 -13.99 4.75
N TYR A 238 -16.26 -15.03 3.93
CA TYR A 238 -17.30 -16.04 3.82
C TYR A 238 -17.52 -16.83 5.12
N LEU A 239 -16.47 -17.12 5.90
CA LEU A 239 -16.66 -17.71 7.23
C LEU A 239 -17.42 -16.78 8.16
N GLU A 240 -17.13 -15.48 8.14
CA GLU A 240 -17.85 -14.49 8.94
C GLU A 240 -19.32 -14.39 8.52
N ILE A 241 -19.61 -14.37 7.21
CA ILE A 241 -21.00 -14.36 6.68
C ILE A 241 -21.75 -15.63 7.11
N SER A 242 -21.07 -16.78 7.15
CA SER A 242 -21.70 -18.07 7.46
C SER A 242 -22.35 -18.12 8.85
N GLU A 243 -21.92 -17.27 9.77
CA GLU A 243 -22.52 -17.16 11.11
C GLU A 243 -23.89 -16.43 11.09
N PHE A 244 -24.20 -15.70 10.01
CA PHE A 244 -25.45 -14.93 9.88
C PHE A 244 -26.47 -15.59 8.94
N ASN A 245 -26.04 -16.08 7.78
CA ASN A 245 -26.93 -16.69 6.78
C ASN A 245 -26.19 -17.69 5.86
N ASP A 246 -26.98 -18.52 5.17
CA ASP A 246 -26.52 -19.47 4.16
C ASP A 246 -25.25 -20.26 4.58
N LYS A 247 -25.23 -20.67 5.86
CA LYS A 247 -24.03 -21.14 6.57
C LYS A 247 -23.22 -22.17 5.77
N LYS A 248 -23.90 -23.19 5.24
CA LYS A 248 -23.25 -24.26 4.46
C LYS A 248 -22.60 -23.74 3.17
N ASP A 249 -23.32 -22.93 2.40
CA ASP A 249 -22.84 -22.43 1.11
C ASP A 249 -21.67 -21.47 1.30
N ASN A 250 -21.75 -20.61 2.32
CA ASN A 250 -20.66 -19.70 2.68
C ASN A 250 -19.43 -20.44 3.19
N ILE A 251 -19.56 -21.49 4.02
CA ILE A 251 -18.39 -22.30 4.41
C ILE A 251 -17.77 -23.01 3.19
N ASN A 252 -18.58 -23.50 2.25
CA ASN A 252 -18.06 -24.07 1.00
C ASN A 252 -17.29 -23.02 0.18
N ASN A 253 -17.82 -21.80 0.07
CA ASN A 253 -17.13 -20.69 -0.60
C ASN A 253 -15.80 -20.36 0.08
N ALA A 254 -15.77 -20.36 1.43
CA ALA A 254 -14.54 -20.17 2.19
C ALA A 254 -13.49 -21.26 1.91
N ILE A 255 -13.88 -22.54 1.94
CA ILE A 255 -13.02 -23.67 1.62
C ILE A 255 -12.45 -23.53 0.20
N ASN A 256 -13.28 -23.16 -0.78
CA ASN A 256 -12.85 -22.97 -2.15
C ASN A 256 -11.82 -21.82 -2.28
N ALA A 257 -12.07 -20.70 -1.61
CA ALA A 257 -11.17 -19.54 -1.63
C ALA A 257 -9.82 -19.87 -0.96
N PHE A 258 -9.82 -20.53 0.20
CA PHE A 258 -8.57 -20.95 0.86
C PHE A 258 -7.79 -21.95 0.02
N ASN A 259 -8.44 -22.93 -0.61
CA ASN A 259 -7.76 -23.86 -1.53
C ASN A 259 -7.19 -23.14 -2.75
N ALA A 260 -7.90 -22.18 -3.33
CA ALA A 260 -7.40 -21.37 -4.44
C ALA A 260 -6.15 -20.55 -4.05
N ALA A 261 -6.05 -20.09 -2.80
CA ALA A 261 -4.87 -19.43 -2.28
C ALA A 261 -3.72 -20.43 -1.99
N LEU A 262 -4.03 -21.63 -1.48
CA LEU A 262 -3.05 -22.70 -1.24
C LEU A 262 -2.43 -23.29 -2.52
N ASP A 263 -3.09 -23.13 -3.66
CA ASP A 263 -2.49 -23.44 -4.98
C ASP A 263 -1.29 -22.54 -5.33
N VAL A 264 -1.14 -21.40 -4.64
CA VAL A 264 -0.07 -20.43 -4.88
C VAL A 264 0.87 -20.32 -3.68
N TYR A 265 0.32 -20.12 -2.50
CA TYR A 265 1.07 -20.06 -1.26
C TYR A 265 1.37 -21.47 -0.80
N THR A 266 2.60 -21.91 -1.06
CA THR A 266 3.11 -23.22 -0.67
C THR A 266 3.99 -23.09 0.56
N ILE A 267 4.22 -24.20 1.26
CA ILE A 267 5.12 -24.21 2.43
C ILE A 267 6.55 -23.82 2.04
N GLU A 268 6.98 -24.11 0.81
CA GLU A 268 8.32 -23.78 0.32
C GLU A 268 8.49 -22.30 -0.07
N THR A 269 7.46 -21.71 -0.69
CA THR A 269 7.55 -20.35 -1.24
C THR A 269 7.06 -19.28 -0.28
N ARG A 270 6.05 -19.59 0.54
CA ARG A 270 5.34 -18.68 1.44
C ARG A 270 4.90 -19.41 2.72
N PRO A 271 5.85 -19.86 3.55
CA PRO A 271 5.56 -20.74 4.68
C PRO A 271 4.56 -20.14 5.68
N VAL A 272 4.70 -18.85 5.99
CA VAL A 272 3.83 -18.18 6.96
C VAL A 272 2.41 -18.08 6.41
N GLU A 273 2.25 -17.59 5.17
CA GLU A 273 0.94 -17.46 4.54
C GLU A 273 0.28 -18.83 4.29
N TYR A 274 1.06 -19.85 3.93
CA TYR A 274 0.60 -21.24 3.84
C TYR A 274 0.02 -21.73 5.18
N ALA A 275 0.74 -21.52 6.28
CA ALA A 275 0.28 -21.95 7.59
C ALA A 275 -0.95 -21.18 8.09
N THR A 276 -1.03 -19.88 7.80
CA THR A 276 -2.25 -19.09 8.03
C THR A 276 -3.43 -19.67 7.26
N LEU A 277 -3.26 -19.98 5.98
CA LEU A 277 -4.31 -20.57 5.15
C LEU A 277 -4.73 -21.95 5.64
N GLN A 278 -3.79 -22.79 6.05
CA GLN A 278 -4.09 -24.11 6.61
C GLN A 278 -4.86 -24.02 7.93
N ASN A 279 -4.52 -23.07 8.80
CA ASN A 279 -5.31 -22.81 10.00
C ASN A 279 -6.73 -22.33 9.66
N ASN A 280 -6.87 -21.42 8.69
CA ASN A 280 -8.18 -20.91 8.27
C ASN A 280 -9.04 -22.00 7.59
N LEU A 281 -8.41 -22.84 6.75
CA LEU A 281 -9.04 -23.99 6.14
C LEU A 281 -9.49 -25.01 7.20
N GLY A 282 -8.68 -25.23 8.24
CA GLY A 282 -9.05 -26.03 9.40
C GLY A 282 -10.27 -25.49 10.12
N ASN A 283 -10.34 -24.17 10.33
CA ASN A 283 -11.52 -23.52 10.91
C ASN A 283 -12.77 -23.72 10.04
N ALA A 284 -12.63 -23.62 8.72
CA ALA A 284 -13.72 -23.83 7.78
C ALA A 284 -14.25 -25.28 7.82
N TYR A 285 -13.36 -26.28 7.80
CA TYR A 285 -13.78 -27.68 7.96
C TYR A 285 -14.40 -27.96 9.32
N PHE A 286 -13.87 -27.36 10.39
CA PHE A 286 -14.46 -27.50 11.71
C PHE A 286 -15.89 -26.92 11.76
N ALA A 287 -16.12 -25.73 11.17
CA ALA A 287 -17.46 -25.17 11.05
C ALA A 287 -18.39 -26.06 10.20
N MET A 288 -17.89 -26.67 9.12
CA MET A 288 -18.67 -27.62 8.32
C MET A 288 -19.04 -28.89 9.12
N SER A 289 -18.19 -29.31 10.06
CA SER A 289 -18.44 -30.50 10.89
C SER A 289 -19.67 -30.35 11.80
N GLU A 290 -20.05 -29.12 12.13
CA GLU A 290 -21.28 -28.82 12.87
C GLU A 290 -22.54 -28.97 12.01
N ILE A 291 -22.38 -29.07 10.69
CA ILE A 291 -23.47 -29.12 9.72
C ILE A 291 -23.65 -30.53 9.17
N GLU A 292 -22.55 -31.15 8.70
CA GLU A 292 -22.61 -32.48 8.09
C GLU A 292 -21.29 -33.24 8.19
N ASN A 293 -21.35 -34.56 7.99
CA ASN A 293 -20.19 -35.44 7.89
C ASN A 293 -19.16 -35.19 9.01
N LYS A 294 -19.65 -35.04 10.25
CA LYS A 294 -18.92 -34.51 11.40
C LYS A 294 -17.53 -35.12 11.55
N GLU A 295 -17.44 -36.45 11.58
CA GLU A 295 -16.18 -37.17 11.79
C GLU A 295 -15.16 -36.86 10.68
N ARG A 296 -15.61 -36.89 9.42
CA ARG A 296 -14.76 -36.59 8.26
C ARG A 296 -14.29 -35.13 8.27
N ASN A 297 -15.18 -34.19 8.58
CA ASN A 297 -14.85 -32.77 8.58
C ASN A 297 -13.94 -32.39 9.76
N VAL A 298 -14.10 -33.03 10.94
CA VAL A 298 -13.15 -32.90 12.04
C VAL A 298 -11.78 -33.45 11.65
N GLU A 299 -11.71 -34.61 10.99
CA GLU A 299 -10.44 -35.17 10.50
C GLU A 299 -9.75 -34.21 9.52
N MET A 300 -10.50 -33.65 8.56
CA MET A 300 -9.97 -32.66 7.62
C MET A 300 -9.48 -31.40 8.32
N ALA A 301 -10.21 -30.92 9.33
CA ALA A 301 -9.81 -29.77 10.14
C ALA A 301 -8.48 -30.01 10.87
N VAL A 302 -8.37 -31.14 11.57
CA VAL A 302 -7.17 -31.52 12.31
C VAL A 302 -5.97 -31.70 11.40
N ASN A 303 -6.15 -32.30 10.22
CA ASN A 303 -5.08 -32.42 9.23
C ASN A 303 -4.57 -31.05 8.79
N ALA A 304 -5.46 -30.10 8.48
CA ALA A 304 -5.09 -28.74 8.09
C ALA A 304 -4.36 -28.01 9.26
N TYR A 305 -4.84 -28.13 10.49
CA TYR A 305 -4.13 -27.58 11.64
C TYR A 305 -2.72 -28.17 11.82
N HIS A 306 -2.54 -29.47 11.59
CA HIS A 306 -1.21 -30.09 11.62
C HIS A 306 -0.29 -29.57 10.51
N GLU A 307 -0.82 -29.28 9.31
CA GLU A 307 -0.04 -28.60 8.26
C GLU A 307 0.39 -27.20 8.71
N ALA A 308 -0.49 -26.43 9.38
CA ALA A 308 -0.12 -25.12 9.94
C ALA A 308 1.01 -25.23 10.99
N LEU A 309 0.97 -26.24 11.87
CA LEU A 309 1.99 -26.47 12.90
C LEU A 309 3.37 -26.86 12.35
N LYS A 310 3.50 -27.24 11.07
CA LYS A 310 4.82 -27.42 10.43
C LYS A 310 5.62 -26.11 10.38
N VAL A 311 4.93 -24.97 10.35
CA VAL A 311 5.54 -23.63 10.30
C VAL A 311 5.33 -22.91 11.64
N PHE A 312 4.10 -22.89 12.15
CA PHE A 312 3.76 -22.28 13.44
C PHE A 312 4.23 -23.14 14.60
N THR A 313 5.55 -23.22 14.75
CA THR A 313 6.21 -23.92 15.85
C THR A 313 6.25 -23.04 17.09
N ILE A 314 6.26 -23.66 18.27
CA ILE A 314 6.35 -22.94 19.55
C ILE A 314 7.59 -22.04 19.66
N GLY A 315 8.68 -22.35 18.94
CA GLY A 315 9.92 -21.58 19.00
C GLY A 315 9.93 -20.32 18.12
N LEU A 316 9.17 -20.31 17.02
CA LEU A 316 9.17 -19.20 16.06
C LEU A 316 7.88 -18.37 16.13
N PHE A 317 6.75 -19.03 16.40
CA PHE A 317 5.41 -18.44 16.37
C PHE A 317 4.59 -18.96 17.58
N PRO A 318 4.99 -18.62 18.81
CA PRO A 318 4.38 -19.19 20.02
C PRO A 318 2.88 -18.87 20.14
N GLN A 319 2.45 -17.68 19.70
CA GLN A 319 1.05 -17.25 19.77
C GLN A 319 0.19 -18.02 18.76
N GLU A 320 0.64 -18.10 17.52
CA GLU A 320 -0.04 -18.85 16.45
C GLU A 320 -0.07 -20.34 16.78
N HIS A 321 1.04 -20.89 17.27
CA HIS A 321 1.12 -22.29 17.73
C HIS A 321 0.05 -22.58 18.80
N GLU A 322 -0.06 -21.74 19.83
CA GLU A 322 -1.08 -21.91 20.87
C GLU A 322 -2.50 -21.86 20.29
N GLY A 323 -2.78 -20.91 19.40
CA GLY A 323 -4.07 -20.80 18.72
C GLY A 323 -4.42 -22.05 17.92
N VAL A 324 -3.47 -22.60 17.16
CA VAL A 324 -3.69 -23.83 16.38
C VAL A 324 -3.89 -25.05 17.28
N ILE A 325 -3.12 -25.18 18.36
CA ILE A 325 -3.31 -26.26 19.35
C ILE A 325 -4.68 -26.17 20.03
N HIS A 326 -5.13 -24.96 20.36
CA HIS A 326 -6.47 -24.73 20.89
C HIS A 326 -7.54 -25.21 19.91
N ASN A 327 -7.39 -24.90 18.61
CA ASN A 327 -8.32 -25.33 17.57
C ASN A 327 -8.36 -26.86 17.42
N ILE A 328 -7.20 -27.55 17.49
CA ILE A 328 -7.13 -29.01 17.50
C ILE A 328 -7.86 -29.60 18.71
N ALA A 329 -7.62 -29.05 19.91
CA ALA A 329 -8.29 -29.51 21.13
C ALA A 329 -9.82 -29.34 21.04
N ARG A 330 -10.29 -28.21 20.50
CA ARG A 330 -11.71 -27.96 20.24
C ARG A 330 -12.28 -28.96 19.24
N ALA A 331 -11.56 -29.26 18.17
CA ALA A 331 -11.96 -30.22 17.16
C ALA A 331 -12.14 -31.63 17.74
N TYR A 332 -11.15 -32.13 18.50
CA TYR A 332 -11.25 -33.44 19.15
C TYR A 332 -12.34 -33.51 20.21
N LYS A 333 -12.54 -32.44 21.01
CA LYS A 333 -13.60 -32.39 22.01
C LYS A 333 -15.00 -32.45 21.38
N SER A 334 -15.12 -32.05 20.11
CA SER A 334 -16.41 -32.07 19.42
C SER A 334 -16.87 -33.47 19.06
N LEU A 335 -15.95 -34.43 18.82
CA LEU A 335 -16.27 -35.84 18.55
C LEU A 335 -16.85 -36.52 19.78
#